data_AF-A0A5M4AUQ2-F1
#
_entry.id   AF-A0A5M4AUQ2-F1
#
_cell.length_a   1.000
_cell.length_b   1.000
_cell.length_c   1.000
_cell.angle_alpha   90.00
_cell.angle_beta   90.00
_cell.angle_gamma   90.00
#
_symmetry.space_group_name_H-M   'P 1'
#
loop_
_entity.id
_entity.type
_entity.pdbx_description
1 polymer ?
#
loop_
_entity_poly.entity_id
_entity_poly.type
_entity_poly.pdbx_seq_one_letter_code
_entity_poly.pdbx_strand_id
1 'polypeptide(L)'
;MLIPKQNNILNEIPNLEIIALKVEPISPLISQSLAEVQFRRTCGVTLLALKRGEELHEHPPANTIFREGDIAYVLGKPEQVARAVELFAHAGAE
;
A
#
# COMPACT_ATOMS: atom_id res chain seq x y z
N MET A 1 5.68 36.52 -8.67
CA MET A 1 6.10 35.10 -8.80
C MET A 1 4.86 34.25 -8.55
N LEU A 2 4.24 33.71 -9.60
CA LEU A 2 3.08 32.83 -9.48
C LEU A 2 3.61 31.43 -9.14
N ILE A 3 3.38 30.96 -7.92
CA ILE A 3 3.56 29.54 -7.60
C ILE A 3 2.45 28.82 -8.39
N PRO A 4 2.77 27.91 -9.33
CA PRO A 4 1.74 27.16 -10.02
C PRO A 4 0.91 26.44 -8.96
N LYS A 5 -0.43 26.60 -9.02
CA LYS A 5 -1.33 25.73 -8.25
C LYS A 5 -1.02 24.30 -8.69
N GLN A 6 -0.36 23.53 -7.84
CA GLN A 6 -0.28 22.09 -8.02
C GLN A 6 -1.72 21.58 -7.93
N ASN A 7 -2.35 21.31 -9.07
CA ASN A 7 -3.59 20.56 -9.10
C ASN A 7 -3.24 19.15 -8.59
N ASN A 8 -3.66 18.86 -7.37
CA ASN A 8 -3.60 17.52 -6.83
C ASN A 8 -4.57 16.65 -7.61
N ILE A 9 -4.06 15.69 -8.39
CA ILE A 9 -4.87 14.78 -9.22
C ILE A 9 -5.90 14.00 -8.41
N LEU A 10 -5.68 13.82 -7.11
CA LEU A 10 -6.65 13.19 -6.21
C LEU A 10 -7.95 13.99 -6.07
N ASN A 11 -7.93 15.31 -6.30
CA ASN A 11 -9.13 16.14 -6.31
C ASN A 11 -10.00 15.90 -7.55
N GLU A 12 -9.42 15.39 -8.64
CA GLU A 12 -10.12 15.10 -9.89
C GLU A 12 -10.67 13.65 -9.93
N ILE A 13 -10.19 12.80 -9.03
CA ILE A 13 -10.61 11.40 -8.90
C ILE A 13 -11.25 11.21 -7.52
N PRO A 14 -12.57 11.46 -7.39
CA PRO A 14 -13.23 11.41 -6.10
C PRO A 14 -13.12 10.01 -5.49
N ASN A 15 -12.96 9.96 -4.15
CA ASN A 15 -12.87 8.76 -3.34
C ASN A 15 -11.62 7.90 -3.60
N LEU A 16 -10.54 8.49 -4.13
CA LEU A 16 -9.24 7.84 -4.20
C LEU A 16 -8.33 8.39 -3.10
N GLU A 17 -7.68 7.50 -2.37
CA GLU A 17 -6.85 7.85 -1.21
C GLU A 17 -5.52 7.08 -1.20
N ILE A 18 -4.53 7.66 -0.54
CA ILE A 18 -3.25 7.01 -0.23
C ILE A 18 -3.25 6.71 1.26
N ILE A 19 -3.14 5.42 1.61
CA ILE A 19 -3.12 4.95 2.99
C ILE A 19 -1.82 4.20 3.26
N ALA A 20 -1.29 4.35 4.48
CA ALA A 20 -0.17 3.58 4.99
C ALA A 20 -0.68 2.34 5.74
N LEU A 21 -0.31 1.15 5.28
CA LEU A 21 -0.65 -0.13 5.89
C LEU A 21 0.61 -0.80 6.41
N LYS A 22 0.61 -1.20 7.68
CA LYS A 22 1.73 -1.90 8.30
C LYS A 22 1.57 -3.41 8.12
N VAL A 23 2.64 -4.10 7.74
CA VAL A 23 2.71 -5.56 7.74
C VAL A 23 2.88 -6.02 9.19
N GLU A 24 1.80 -6.51 9.80
CA GLU A 24 1.82 -7.01 11.17
C GLU A 24 2.53 -8.38 11.29
N PRO A 25 3.04 -8.78 12.47
CA PRO A 25 3.88 -9.98 12.66
C PRO A 25 3.28 -11.31 12.19
N ILE A 26 1.97 -11.38 12.00
CA ILE A 26 1.24 -12.57 11.57
C ILE A 26 0.51 -12.36 10.23
N SER A 27 0.92 -11.35 9.48
CA SER A 27 0.40 -11.07 8.14
C SER A 27 0.78 -12.20 7.17
N PRO A 28 -0.17 -12.67 6.31
CA PRO A 28 0.14 -13.61 5.23
C PRO A 28 1.09 -13.05 4.17
N LEU A 29 1.38 -11.75 4.18
CA LEU A 29 2.32 -11.13 3.25
C LEU A 29 3.78 -11.46 3.56
N ILE A 30 4.10 -11.82 4.81
CA ILE A 30 5.49 -12.08 5.21
C ILE A 30 6.09 -13.18 4.31
N SER A 31 7.28 -12.89 3.77
CA SER A 31 8.01 -13.74 2.81
C SER A 31 7.38 -13.87 1.42
N GLN A 32 6.27 -13.20 1.13
CA GLN A 32 5.73 -13.11 -0.24
C GLN A 32 6.39 -11.94 -0.98
N SER A 33 6.57 -12.10 -2.28
CA SER A 33 6.97 -11.03 -3.19
C SER A 33 5.77 -10.20 -3.66
N LEU A 34 6.01 -8.94 -4.03
CA LEU A 34 4.99 -8.09 -4.66
C LEU A 34 4.33 -8.75 -5.88
N ALA A 35 5.12 -9.49 -6.69
CA ALA A 35 4.65 -10.24 -7.85
C ALA A 35 3.70 -11.39 -7.49
N GLU A 36 3.90 -12.06 -6.35
CA GLU A 36 3.06 -13.17 -5.90
C GLU A 36 1.72 -12.64 -5.34
N VAL A 37 1.79 -11.57 -4.54
CA VAL A 37 0.61 -10.98 -3.88
C VAL A 37 -0.38 -10.37 -4.88
N GLN A 38 0.14 -9.74 -5.95
CA GLN A 38 -0.67 -9.15 -7.03
C GLN A 38 -1.76 -8.20 -6.53
N PHE A 39 -1.46 -7.24 -5.64
CA PHE A 39 -2.45 -6.37 -4.98
C PHE A 39 -3.54 -5.82 -5.90
N ARG A 40 -3.17 -5.34 -7.10
CA ARG A 40 -4.14 -4.78 -8.05
C ARG A 40 -5.17 -5.81 -8.51
N ARG A 41 -4.78 -7.08 -8.66
CA ARG A 41 -5.66 -8.18 -9.03
C ARG A 41 -6.45 -8.69 -7.82
N THR A 42 -5.82 -8.76 -6.66
CA THR A 42 -6.37 -9.39 -5.45
C THR A 42 -7.35 -8.47 -4.69
N CYS A 43 -6.96 -7.22 -4.42
CA CYS A 43 -7.76 -6.27 -3.64
C CYS A 43 -8.01 -4.94 -4.37
N GLY A 44 -7.37 -4.69 -5.51
CA GLY A 44 -7.61 -3.51 -6.35
C GLY A 44 -6.75 -2.29 -6.02
N VAL A 45 -5.92 -2.37 -4.96
CA VAL A 45 -5.00 -1.28 -4.60
C VAL A 45 -3.70 -1.33 -5.41
N THR A 46 -3.03 -0.19 -5.50
CA THR A 46 -1.70 -0.06 -6.12
C THR A 46 -0.68 0.29 -5.05
N LEU A 47 0.39 -0.50 -4.94
CA LEU A 47 1.51 -0.17 -4.06
C LEU A 47 2.37 0.94 -4.71
N LEU A 48 2.50 2.07 -4.01
CA LEU A 48 3.30 3.21 -4.48
C LEU A 48 4.73 3.15 -3.93
N ALA A 49 4.86 2.87 -2.64
CA ALA A 49 6.12 2.82 -1.94
C ALA A 49 6.08 1.84 -0.77
N LEU A 50 7.25 1.38 -0.35
CA LEU A 50 7.43 0.53 0.83
C LEU A 50 8.47 1.18 1.74
N LYS A 51 8.10 1.49 2.98
CA LYS A 51 9.05 1.94 4.00
C LYS A 51 9.47 0.75 4.87
N ARG A 52 10.77 0.59 5.08
CA ARG A 52 11.38 -0.45 5.92
C ARG A 52 12.38 0.20 6.88
N GLY A 53 12.05 0.23 8.17
CA GLY A 53 12.81 1.01 9.12
C GLY A 53 12.82 2.49 8.70
N GLU A 54 14.00 3.04 8.44
CA GLU A 54 14.17 4.42 7.97
C GLU A 54 14.24 4.57 6.44
N GLU A 55 14.34 3.46 5.70
CA GLU A 55 14.46 3.49 4.24
C GLU A 55 13.08 3.54 3.57
N LEU A 56 12.91 4.44 2.61
CA LEU A 56 11.74 4.50 1.74
C LEU A 56 12.11 3.98 0.35
N HIS A 57 11.54 2.84 -0.04
CA HIS A 57 11.65 2.28 -1.37
C HIS A 57 10.49 2.78 -2.23
N GLU A 58 10.74 3.83 -3.00
CA GLU A 58 9.81 4.31 -4.03
C GLU A 58 9.78 3.32 -5.20
N HIS A 59 8.59 3.07 -5.76
CA HIS A 59 8.42 2.15 -6.90
C HIS A 59 9.06 0.77 -6.67
N PRO A 60 8.67 0.04 -5.61
CA PRO A 60 9.29 -1.23 -5.26
C PRO A 60 9.20 -2.22 -6.43
N PRO A 61 10.30 -2.91 -6.80
CA PRO A 61 10.29 -3.87 -7.89
C PRO A 61 9.44 -5.09 -7.56
N ALA A 62 9.03 -5.84 -8.58
CA ALA A 62 8.12 -6.96 -8.44
C ALA A 62 8.66 -8.10 -7.52
N ASN A 63 9.98 -8.23 -7.43
CA ASN A 63 10.66 -9.19 -6.55
C ASN A 63 10.86 -8.70 -5.10
N THR A 64 10.31 -7.54 -4.73
CA THR A 64 10.36 -7.03 -3.35
C THR A 64 9.62 -7.99 -2.42
N ILE A 65 10.35 -8.56 -1.46
CA ILE A 65 9.81 -9.44 -0.42
C ILE A 65 9.34 -8.63 0.78
N PHE A 66 8.10 -8.83 1.21
CA PHE A 66 7.53 -8.21 2.41
C PHE A 66 8.07 -8.83 3.69
N ARG A 67 8.27 -7.99 4.70
CA ARG A 67 8.77 -8.33 6.03
C ARG A 67 7.87 -7.70 7.09
N GLU A 68 7.86 -8.30 8.27
CA GLU A 68 7.24 -7.71 9.44
C GLU A 68 7.72 -6.27 9.66
N GLY A 69 6.80 -5.37 9.98
CA GLY A 69 7.09 -3.97 10.25
C GLY A 69 7.25 -3.09 9.02
N ASP A 70 7.23 -3.66 7.81
CA ASP A 70 7.15 -2.88 6.58
C ASP A 70 5.87 -2.01 6.58
N ILE A 71 5.98 -0.79 6.05
CA ILE A 71 4.84 0.10 5.84
C ILE A 71 4.64 0.25 4.33
N ALA A 72 3.55 -0.29 3.82
CA ALA A 72 3.12 -0.16 2.44
C ALA A 72 2.24 1.07 2.26
N TYR A 73 2.65 1.99 1.38
CA TYR A 73 1.81 3.11 0.96
C TYR A 73 1.01 2.67 -0.27
N VAL A 74 -0.29 2.51 -0.09
CA VAL A 74 -1.19 2.01 -1.13
C VAL A 74 -2.18 3.07 -1.59
N LEU A 75 -2.44 3.09 -2.90
CA LEU A 75 -3.46 3.92 -3.54
C LEU A 75 -4.67 3.06 -3.87
N GLY A 76 -5.85 3.50 -3.46
CA GLY A 76 -7.10 2.79 -3.75
C GLY A 76 -8.33 3.56 -3.29
N LYS A 77 -9.50 3.04 -3.62
CA LYS A 77 -10.77 3.48 -3.03
C LYS A 77 -10.96 2.84 -1.64
N PRO A 78 -11.79 3.41 -0.76
CA PRO A 78 -12.01 2.87 0.59
C PRO A 78 -12.32 1.37 0.62
N GLU A 79 -13.16 0.86 -0.29
CA GLU A 79 -13.51 -0.55 -0.39
C GLU A 79 -12.37 -1.46 -0.90
N GLN A 80 -11.40 -0.91 -1.63
CA GLN A 80 -10.19 -1.62 -2.05
C GLN A 80 -9.19 -1.66 -0.91
N VAL A 81 -9.04 -0.54 -0.19
CA VAL A 81 -8.15 -0.45 0.98
C VAL A 81 -8.65 -1.37 2.09
N ALA A 82 -9.96 -1.40 2.39
CA ALA A 82 -10.53 -2.30 3.38
C ALA A 82 -10.18 -3.78 3.10
N ARG A 83 -10.28 -4.22 1.85
CA ARG A 83 -9.85 -5.56 1.43
C ARG A 83 -8.35 -5.78 1.54
N ALA A 84 -7.55 -4.74 1.28
CA ALA A 84 -6.11 -4.83 1.45
C ALA A 84 -5.74 -4.99 2.93
N VAL A 85 -6.40 -4.27 3.84
CA VAL A 85 -6.16 -4.36 5.30
C VAL A 85 -6.19 -5.80 5.80
N GLU A 86 -7.10 -6.64 5.29
CA GLU A 86 -7.18 -8.07 5.65
C GLU A 86 -5.91 -8.86 5.34
N LEU A 87 -5.09 -8.42 4.37
CA LEU A 87 -3.79 -9.03 4.04
C LEU A 87 -2.67 -8.47 4.92
N PHE A 88 -2.75 -7.20 5.34
CA PHE A 88 -1.70 -6.53 6.11
C PHE A 88 -1.82 -6.78 7.62
N ALA A 89 -3.05 -6.90 8.11
CA ALA A 89 -3.37 -7.22 9.49
C ALA A 89 -3.68 -8.72 9.64
N HIS A 90 -3.75 -9.19 10.88
CA HIS A 90 -4.37 -10.48 11.16
C HIS A 90 -5.87 -10.42 10.83
N ALA A 91 -6.42 -11.48 10.24
CA ALA A 91 -7.86 -11.71 10.18
C ALA A 91 -8.39 -11.93 11.61
N GLY A 92 -8.58 -10.85 12.37
CA GLY A 92 -9.02 -10.91 13.77
C GLY A 92 -8.52 -9.80 14.69
N ALA A 93 -8.09 -8.65 14.17
CA ALA A 93 -7.92 -7.46 15.02
C ALA A 93 -9.28 -6.77 15.20
N GLU A 94 -10.06 -7.24 16.18
CA GLU A 94 -10.99 -6.40 16.94
C GLU A 94 -10.22 -5.56 17.98
#